data_AF-I2GKD9-F1
#
_entry.id   AF-I2GKD9-F1
#
_cell.length_a   1.000
_cell.length_b   1.000
_cell.length_c   1.000
_cell.angle_alpha   90.00
_cell.angle_beta   90.00
_cell.angle_gamma   90.00
#
_symmetry.space_group_name_H-M   'P 1'
#
loop_
_entity.id
_entity.type
_entity.pdbx_description
1 polymer ?
#
loop_
_entity_poly.entity_id
_entity_poly.type
_entity_poly.pdbx_seq_one_letter_code
_entity_poly.pdbx_strand_id
1 'polypeptide(L)' 'MDKLIKPTQLVKFRSGFPQAQVYELPLSGHFPQEEHPKEVAQAIAFFMDK' A
#
# COMPACT_ATOMS: atom_id res chain seq x y z
N MET A 1 1.65 7.11 -8.42
CA MET A 1 2.80 7.67 -9.17
C MET A 1 3.99 6.71 -9.25
N ASP A 2 3.90 5.50 -8.67
CA ASP A 2 4.95 4.48 -8.72
C ASP A 2 5.28 4.06 -10.18
N LYS A 3 6.57 4.13 -10.53
CA LYS A 3 7.09 3.77 -11.86
C LYS A 3 7.51 2.29 -11.97
N LEU A 4 7.69 1.62 -10.84
CA LEU A 4 8.12 0.22 -10.73
C LEU A 4 6.92 -0.71 -10.56
N ILE A 5 6.02 -0.41 -9.63
CA ILE A 5 4.81 -1.21 -9.39
C ILE A 5 3.60 -0.51 -10.01
N LYS A 6 3.10 -1.09 -11.11
CA LYS A 6 1.96 -0.57 -11.86
C LYS A 6 0.61 -0.95 -11.22
N PRO A 7 -0.45 -0.18 -11.46
CA PRO A 7 -1.79 -0.49 -10.95
C PRO A 7 -2.28 -1.91 -11.30
N THR A 8 -1.95 -2.42 -12.50
CA THR A 8 -2.32 -3.78 -12.90
C THR A 8 -1.67 -4.87 -12.05
N GLN A 9 -0.46 -4.64 -11.54
CA GLN A 9 0.21 -5.55 -10.61
C GLN A 9 -0.45 -5.50 -9.23
N LEU A 10 -0.88 -4.32 -8.76
CA LEU A 10 -1.62 -4.17 -7.50
C LEU A 10 -2.96 -4.93 -7.56
N VAL A 11 -3.69 -4.83 -8.68
CA VAL A 11 -4.92 -5.60 -8.91
C VAL A 11 -4.64 -7.10 -8.86
N LYS A 12 -3.55 -7.56 -9.48
CA LYS A 12 -3.12 -8.97 -9.42
C LYS A 12 -2.83 -9.40 -7.97
N PHE A 13 -2.10 -8.61 -7.20
CA PHE A 13 -1.83 -8.93 -5.79
C PHE A 13 -3.13 -9.04 -4.98
N ARG A 14 -4.05 -8.10 -5.13
CA ARG A 14 -5.35 -8.15 -4.45
C ARG A 14 -6.15 -9.40 -4.80
N SER A 15 -6.11 -9.85 -6.07
CA SER A 15 -6.77 -11.10 -6.47
C SER A 15 -6.13 -12.36 -5.87
N GLY A 16 -4.82 -12.33 -5.58
CA GLY A 16 -4.09 -13.45 -4.98
C GLY A 16 -4.30 -13.58 -3.47
N PHE A 17 -4.72 -12.51 -2.81
CA PHE A 17 -4.95 -12.46 -1.36
C PHE A 17 -6.36 -11.91 -1.05
N PRO A 18 -7.43 -12.70 -1.27
CA PRO A 18 -8.81 -12.21 -1.20
C PRO A 18 -9.25 -11.75 0.20
N GLN A 19 -8.54 -12.18 1.25
CA GLN A 19 -8.77 -11.77 2.63
C GLN A 19 -7.82 -10.67 3.12
N ALA A 20 -6.88 -10.21 2.28
CA ALA A 20 -5.98 -9.14 2.67
C ALA A 20 -6.73 -7.81 2.78
N GLN A 21 -6.42 -7.07 3.84
CA GLN A 21 -6.78 -5.67 3.92
C GLN A 21 -5.77 -4.85 3.10
N VAL A 22 -6.26 -4.05 2.17
CA VAL A 22 -5.43 -3.20 1.31
C VAL A 22 -5.60 -1.75 1.75
N TYR A 23 -4.48 -1.07 1.99
CA TYR A 23 -4.43 0.37 2.22
C TYR A 23 -3.77 1.02 1.00
N GLU A 24 -4.54 1.81 0.24
CA GLU A 24 -4.07 2.42 -1.00
C GLU A 24 -3.63 3.87 -0.80
N LEU A 25 -2.46 4.22 -1.32
CA LEU A 25 -1.91 5.57 -1.35
C LEU A 25 -1.83 6.05 -2.82
N PRO A 26 -2.93 6.54 -3.43
CA PRO A 26 -3.02 6.75 -4.87
C PRO A 26 -2.05 7.81 -5.41
N LEU A 27 -1.67 8.77 -4.57
CA LEU A 27 -0.76 9.86 -4.94
C LEU A 27 0.72 9.51 -4.71
N SER A 28 1.01 8.43 -4.00
CA SER A 28 2.39 8.02 -3.68
C SER A 28 3.13 7.50 -4.91
N GLY A 29 4.41 7.82 -4.97
CA GLY A 29 5.44 7.15 -5.76
C GLY A 29 5.90 5.84 -5.13
N HIS A 30 7.12 5.42 -5.46
CA HIS A 30 7.67 4.12 -5.07
C HIS A 30 8.10 4.05 -3.60
N PHE A 31 8.35 5.20 -2.97
CA PHE A 31 8.82 5.28 -1.59
C PHE A 31 7.74 5.90 -0.69
N PRO A 32 6.62 5.19 -0.47
CA PRO A 32 5.49 5.73 0.30
C PRO A 32 5.88 6.13 1.73
N GLN A 33 6.91 5.51 2.32
CA GLN A 33 7.41 5.89 3.65
C GLN A 33 8.11 7.24 3.68
N GLU A 34 8.65 7.73 2.57
CA GLU A 34 9.26 9.07 2.48
C GLU A 34 8.22 10.13 2.11
N GLU A 35 7.27 9.77 1.24
CA GLU A 35 6.25 10.68 0.71
C GLU A 35 5.05 10.85 1.68
N HIS A 36 4.65 9.77 2.35
CA HIS A 36 3.49 9.69 3.26
C HIS A 36 3.85 8.97 4.58
N PRO A 37 4.88 9.43 5.32
CA PRO A 37 5.43 8.71 6.47
C PRO A 37 4.40 8.44 7.58
N LYS A 38 3.48 9.38 7.82
CA LYS A 38 2.49 9.26 8.89
C LYS A 38 1.42 8.22 8.55
N GLU A 39 0.91 8.26 7.33
CA GLU A 39 -0.09 7.33 6.84
C GLU A 39 0.48 5.90 6.79
N VAL A 40 1.73 5.74 6.34
CA VAL A 40 2.42 4.44 6.37
C VAL A 40 2.59 3.93 7.79
N ALA A 41 3.09 4.75 8.71
CA ALA A 41 3.26 4.36 10.11
C ALA A 41 1.93 3.96 10.76
N GLN A 42 0.87 4.72 10.49
CA GLN A 42 -0.49 4.41 10.98
C GLN A 42 -1.02 3.10 10.40
N ALA A 43 -0.84 2.86 9.10
CA ALA A 43 -1.28 1.62 8.46
C ALA A 43 -0.56 0.39 9.04
N ILE A 44 0.74 0.52 9.33
CA ILE A 44 1.53 -0.53 9.98
C ILE A 44 1.04 -0.75 11.42
N ALA A 45 0.90 0.32 12.22
CA ALA A 45 0.42 0.20 13.60
C ALA A 45 -0.97 -0.46 13.66
N PHE A 46 -1.90 -0.01 12.81
CA PHE A 46 -3.23 -0.60 12.70
C PHE A 46 -3.21 -2.08 12.29
N PHE A 47 -2.25 -2.50 11.46
CA PHE A 47 -2.06 -3.91 11.12
C PHE A 47 -1.52 -4.72 12.31
N MET A 48 -0.58 -4.16 13.09
CA MET A 48 0.03 -4.83 14.24
C MET A 48 -0.89 -4.94 15.45
N ASP A 49 -1.85 -4.03 15.60
CA ASP A 49 -2.85 -4.03 16.69
C ASP A 49 -4.04 -4.97 16.42
N LYS A 50 -4.03 -5.71 15.30
CA LYS A 50 -5.03 -6.74 14.94
C LYS A 50 -4.53 -8.14 15.26
#